data_AF-A0A6I6N521-F1
#
_entry.id   AF-A0A6I6N521-F1
#
_cell.length_a   1.000
_cell.length_b   1.000
_cell.length_c   1.000
_cell.angle_alpha   90.00
_cell.angle_beta   90.00
_cell.angle_gamma   90.00
#
_symmetry.space_group_name_H-M   'P 1'
#
loop_
_entity.id
_entity.type
_entity.pdbx_description
1 polymer ?
#
loop_
_entity_poly.entity_id
_entity_poly.type
_entity_poly.pdbx_seq_one_letter_code
_entity_poly.pdbx_strand_id
1 'polypeptide(L)'
;MEWWRRFGPASGNEPKLKDPFGRYVITTFVKGTNIGPYEAARHIPGVSGHELSLAANRHFSIPTLNEAIADLVNAHARLDISQAWGDGSAVAGDGTHMDTSSTTC
;
A
#
# COMPACT_ATOMS: atom_id res chain seq x y z
N MET A 1 -0.42 2.27 -14.02
CA MET A 1 -0.40 1.14 -13.07
C MET A 1 -1.56 1.35 -12.11
N GLU A 2 -2.62 0.56 -12.22
CA GLU A 2 -3.90 0.82 -11.52
C GLU A 2 -4.22 -0.29 -10.50
N TRP A 3 -3.27 -0.60 -9.63
CA TRP A 3 -3.42 -1.61 -8.55
C TRP A 3 -4.68 -1.38 -7.69
N TRP A 4 -5.09 -0.11 -7.54
CA TRP A 4 -6.26 0.28 -6.77
C TRP A 4 -7.59 -0.22 -7.37
N ARG A 5 -7.64 -0.57 -8.66
CA ARG A 5 -8.83 -1.17 -9.29
C ARG A 5 -9.17 -2.56 -8.71
N ARG A 6 -8.20 -3.25 -8.09
CA ARG A 6 -8.43 -4.53 -7.40
C ARG A 6 -9.42 -4.41 -6.23
N PHE A 7 -9.55 -3.21 -5.67
CA PHE A 7 -10.51 -2.89 -4.62
C PHE A 7 -11.85 -2.37 -5.18
N GLY A 8 -11.97 -2.21 -6.50
CA GLY A 8 -13.24 -1.91 -7.14
C GLY A 8 -14.21 -3.09 -7.06
N PRO A 9 -15.53 -2.87 -7.06
CA PRO A 9 -16.49 -3.96 -7.15
C PRO A 9 -16.32 -4.74 -8.45
N ALA A 10 -16.39 -6.07 -8.37
CA ALA A 10 -16.22 -6.97 -9.52
C ALA A 10 -17.20 -6.72 -10.68
N SER A 11 -18.32 -6.03 -10.41
CA SER A 11 -19.32 -5.66 -11.42
C SER A 11 -18.90 -4.48 -12.31
N GLY A 12 -17.76 -3.83 -12.04
CA GLY A 12 -17.30 -2.67 -12.80
C GLY A 12 -18.11 -1.39 -12.57
N ASN A 13 -19.11 -1.43 -11.68
CA ASN A 13 -19.84 -0.23 -11.28
C ASN A 13 -18.97 0.57 -10.33
N GLU A 14 -18.33 1.64 -10.81
CA GLU A 14 -17.47 2.46 -9.96
C GLU A 14 -18.22 2.85 -8.69
N PRO A 15 -17.63 2.67 -7.51
CA PRO A 15 -18.23 3.16 -6.29
C PRO A 15 -18.55 4.64 -6.50
N LYS A 16 -19.69 5.11 -6.00
CA LYS A 16 -20.02 6.55 -5.95
C LYS A 16 -19.12 7.28 -4.92
N LEU A 17 -17.82 7.09 -5.03
CA LEU A 17 -16.77 7.76 -4.29
C LEU A 17 -16.31 8.95 -5.13
N LYS A 18 -16.32 10.14 -4.52
CA LYS A 18 -15.91 11.39 -5.18
C LYS A 18 -14.46 11.33 -5.71
N ASP A 19 -13.59 10.64 -4.98
CA ASP A 19 -12.22 10.33 -5.38
C ASP A 19 -11.94 8.86 -4.99
N PRO A 20 -12.14 7.90 -5.92
CA PRO A 20 -11.92 6.49 -5.66
C PRO A 20 -10.44 6.19 -5.36
N PHE A 21 -9.52 6.82 -6.09
CA PHE A 21 -8.09 6.57 -5.94
C PHE A 21 -7.60 6.97 -4.55
N GLY A 22 -7.83 8.23 -4.15
CA GLY A 22 -7.44 8.70 -2.82
C GLY A 22 -8.11 7.88 -1.71
N ARG A 23 -9.37 7.49 -1.90
CA ARG A 23 -10.07 6.64 -0.92
C ARG A 23 -9.38 5.29 -0.74
N TYR A 24 -9.06 4.60 -1.83
CA TYR A 24 -8.45 3.27 -1.76
C TYR A 24 -7.02 3.31 -1.23
N VAL A 25 -6.26 4.36 -1.53
CA VAL A 25 -4.93 4.59 -0.93
C VAL A 25 -5.05 4.69 0.58
N ILE A 26 -5.93 5.55 1.08
CA ILE A 26 -6.11 5.76 2.52
C ILE A 26 -6.67 4.50 3.18
N THR A 27 -7.66 3.84 2.59
CA THR A 27 -8.22 2.58 3.11
C THR A 27 -7.15 1.49 3.20
N THR A 28 -6.31 1.34 2.18
CA THR A 28 -5.20 0.37 2.19
C THR A 28 -4.17 0.71 3.25
N PHE A 29 -3.82 1.98 3.41
CA PHE A 29 -2.92 2.45 4.46
C PHE A 29 -3.46 2.15 5.86
N VAL A 30 -4.72 2.49 6.12
CA VAL A 30 -5.38 2.28 7.42
C VAL A 30 -5.47 0.80 7.77
N LYS A 31 -5.85 -0.04 6.80
CA LYS A 31 -5.95 -1.49 7.00
C LYS A 31 -4.58 -2.17 7.08
N GLY A 32 -3.59 -1.68 6.35
CA GLY A 32 -2.21 -2.19 6.38
C GLY A 32 -1.45 -1.81 7.65
N THR A 33 -1.71 -0.63 8.21
CA THR A 33 -1.12 -0.18 9.48
C THR A 33 -1.92 -0.62 10.71
N ASN A 34 -3.04 -1.32 10.51
CA ASN A 34 -3.99 -1.72 11.55
C ASN A 34 -4.49 -0.54 12.43
N ILE A 35 -4.51 0.66 11.86
CA ILE A 35 -5.09 1.84 12.51
C ILE A 35 -6.61 1.73 12.42
N GLY A 36 -7.32 2.01 13.51
CA GLY A 36 -8.78 2.07 13.49
C GLY A 36 -9.27 3.18 12.55
N PRO A 37 -10.33 2.97 11.74
CA PRO A 37 -10.80 3.96 10.76
C PRO A 37 -11.19 5.31 11.38
N TYR A 38 -11.62 5.31 12.65
CA TYR A 38 -11.92 6.53 13.40
C TYR A 38 -10.67 7.27 13.88
N GLU A 39 -9.61 6.54 14.27
CA GLU A 39 -8.32 7.17 14.62
C GLU A 39 -7.65 7.73 13.37
N ALA A 40 -7.69 7.00 12.24
CA ALA A 40 -7.21 7.50 10.96
C ALA A 40 -7.89 8.80 10.54
N ALA A 41 -9.22 8.90 10.70
CA ALA A 41 -9.98 10.10 10.37
C ALA A 41 -9.64 11.33 11.24
N ARG A 42 -9.04 11.14 12.43
CA ARG A 42 -8.55 12.26 13.26
C ARG A 42 -7.23 12.83 12.74
N HIS A 43 -6.44 12.03 12.05
CA HIS A 43 -5.12 12.41 11.55
C HIS A 43 -5.09 12.68 10.04
N ILE A 44 -6.12 12.26 9.29
CA ILE A 44 -6.21 12.41 7.85
C ILE A 44 -7.40 13.35 7.52
N PRO A 45 -7.15 14.62 7.17
CA PRO A 45 -8.21 15.55 6.83
C PRO A 45 -8.92 15.15 5.52
N GLY A 46 -10.22 15.43 5.44
CA GLY A 46 -11.02 15.21 4.24
C GLY A 46 -11.68 13.83 4.13
N VAL A 47 -11.56 12.98 5.15
CA VAL A 47 -12.16 11.64 5.14
C VAL A 47 -12.81 11.32 6.50
N SER A 48 -14.06 10.86 6.50
CA SER A 48 -14.70 10.43 7.75
C SER A 48 -14.40 8.97 8.09
N GLY A 49 -14.35 8.65 9.40
CA GLY A 49 -14.16 7.27 9.86
C GLY A 49 -15.25 6.31 9.41
N HIS A 50 -16.48 6.81 9.27
CA HIS A 50 -17.61 6.02 8.75
C HIS A 50 -17.37 5.60 7.30
N GLU A 51 -17.00 6.55 6.43
CA GLU A 51 -16.75 6.22 5.03
C GLU A 51 -15.49 5.35 4.85
N LEU A 52 -14.45 5.52 5.69
CA LEU A 52 -13.29 4.63 5.70
C LEU A 52 -13.67 3.20 6.11
N SER A 53 -14.47 3.07 7.16
CA SER A 53 -14.99 1.77 7.61
C SER A 53 -15.84 1.11 6.51
N LEU A 54 -16.70 1.89 5.83
CA LEU A 54 -17.53 1.39 4.75
C LEU A 54 -16.70 0.90 3.56
N ALA A 55 -15.71 1.68 3.13
CA ALA A 55 -14.80 1.28 2.05
C ALA A 55 -13.98 0.05 2.43
N ALA A 56 -13.41 0.03 3.64
CA ALA A 56 -12.65 -1.12 4.14
C ALA A 56 -13.51 -2.39 4.20
N ASN A 57 -14.72 -2.32 4.75
CA ASN A 57 -15.53 -3.52 4.92
C ASN A 57 -16.11 -4.06 3.61
N ARG A 58 -16.34 -3.19 2.61
CA ARG A 58 -16.92 -3.62 1.33
C ARG A 58 -15.87 -4.07 0.32
N HIS A 59 -14.72 -3.43 0.31
CA HIS A 59 -13.79 -3.49 -0.81
C HIS A 59 -12.41 -4.02 -0.44
N PHE A 60 -12.05 -4.02 0.84
CA PHE A 60 -10.75 -4.52 1.29
C PHE A 60 -10.83 -5.98 1.72
N SER A 61 -9.94 -6.80 1.19
CA SER A 61 -9.73 -8.18 1.61
C SER A 61 -8.24 -8.55 1.48
N ILE A 62 -7.78 -9.55 2.24
CA ILE A 62 -6.39 -10.02 2.12
C ILE A 62 -6.05 -10.50 0.70
N PRO A 63 -6.93 -11.23 -0.02
CA PRO A 63 -6.67 -11.59 -1.41
C PRO A 63 -6.47 -10.39 -2.34
N THR A 64 -7.34 -9.36 -2.25
CA THR A 64 -7.22 -8.16 -3.10
C THR A 64 -5.96 -7.35 -2.78
N LEU A 65 -5.54 -7.33 -1.51
CA LEU A 65 -4.26 -6.75 -1.11
C LEU A 65 -3.07 -7.49 -1.73
N ASN A 66 -3.06 -8.83 -1.69
CA ASN A 66 -1.97 -9.62 -2.28
C ASN A 66 -1.87 -9.42 -3.79
N GLU A 67 -3.00 -9.35 -4.50
CA GLU A 67 -3.03 -9.03 -5.94
C GLU A 67 -2.49 -7.62 -6.23
N ALA A 68 -2.89 -6.63 -5.43
CA ALA A 68 -2.39 -5.26 -5.56
C ALA A 68 -0.88 -5.17 -5.31
N ILE A 69 -0.36 -5.91 -4.33
CA ILE A 69 1.08 -6.02 -4.07
C ILE A 69 1.80 -6.65 -5.27
N ALA A 70 1.26 -7.73 -5.83
CA ALA A 70 1.83 -8.38 -6.99
C ALA A 70 1.88 -7.44 -8.22
N ASP A 71 0.81 -6.69 -8.47
CA ASP A 71 0.78 -5.66 -9.52
C ASP A 71 1.89 -4.61 -9.30
N LEU A 72 2.08 -4.17 -8.05
CA LEU A 72 3.13 -3.21 -7.68
C LEU A 72 4.54 -3.75 -7.89
N VAL A 73 4.81 -4.96 -7.42
CA VAL A 73 6.11 -5.63 -7.58
C VAL A 73 6.43 -5.85 -9.06
N ASN A 74 5.46 -6.35 -9.83
CA ASN A 74 5.61 -6.59 -11.26
C ASN A 74 5.88 -5.31 -12.05
N ALA A 75 5.29 -4.19 -11.64
CA ALA A 75 5.57 -2.90 -12.26
C ALA A 75 6.93 -2.34 -11.84
N HIS A 76 7.31 -2.50 -10.57
CA HIS A 76 8.60 -2.05 -10.06
C HIS A 76 9.75 -2.80 -10.76
N ALA A 77 9.61 -4.12 -10.97
CA ALA A 77 10.58 -4.94 -11.69
C ALA A 77 10.82 -4.52 -13.15
N ARG A 78 9.93 -3.71 -13.74
CA ARG A 78 10.07 -3.17 -15.11
C ARG A 78 10.77 -1.82 -15.16
N LEU A 79 11.06 -1.20 -14.01
CA LEU A 79 11.80 0.06 -13.97
C LEU A 79 13.28 -0.23 -14.16
N ASP A 80 13.92 0.47 -15.11
CA ASP A 80 15.35 0.30 -15.43
C ASP A 80 16.26 0.51 -14.20
N ILE A 81 15.82 1.33 -13.25
CA ILE A 81 16.55 1.52 -11.99
C ILE A 81 16.62 0.23 -11.19
N SER A 82 15.54 -0.57 -11.11
CA SER A 82 15.55 -1.85 -10.39
C SER A 82 16.50 -2.87 -11.03
N GLN A 83 16.70 -2.81 -12.35
CA GLN A 83 17.73 -3.61 -13.02
C GLN A 83 19.16 -3.09 -12.75
N ALA A 84 19.33 -1.79 -12.51
CA ALA A 84 20.62 -1.21 -12.12
C ALA A 84 21.07 -1.59 -10.70
N TRP A 85 20.15 -2.01 -9.82
CA TRP A 85 20.45 -2.49 -8.46
C TRP A 85 20.78 -4.00 -8.39
N GLY A 86 20.70 -4.74 -9.50
CA GLY A 86 21.06 -6.16 -9.60
C GLY A 86 20.03 -7.00 -10.35
N ASP A 87 20.47 -8.13 -10.91
CA ASP A 87 19.66 -9.10 -11.69
C ASP A 87 18.69 -9.95 -10.85
N GLY A 88 18.48 -9.59 -9.58
CA GLY A 88 17.71 -10.35 -8.61
C GLY A 88 18.49 -11.45 -7.87
N SER A 89 19.80 -11.65 -8.14
CA SER A 89 20.63 -12.60 -7.39
C SER A 89 21.19 -12.04 -6.07
N ALA A 90 21.10 -10.73 -5.86
CA ALA A 90 21.57 -10.06 -4.66
C ALA A 90 20.47 -9.14 -4.11
N VAL A 91 19.91 -9.54 -2.98
CA VAL A 91 19.08 -8.69 -2.13
C VAL A 91 20.00 -7.93 -1.18
N ALA A 92 20.29 -6.66 -1.48
CA ALA A 92 20.79 -5.74 -0.47
C ALA A 92 19.62 -5.36 0.44
N GLY A 93 19.30 -6.22 1.40
CA GLY A 93 18.46 -5.83 2.52
C GLY A 93 19.23 -4.80 3.34
N ASP A 94 18.74 -3.55 3.37
CA ASP A 94 19.15 -2.52 4.32
C ASP A 94 18.70 -2.90 5.74
N GLY A 95 19.31 -3.96 6.25
CA GLY A 95 19.07 -4.54 7.57
C GLY A 95 20.32 -5.16 8.17
N THR A 96 21.47 -5.08 7.48
CA THR A 96 22.75 -5.37 8.12
C THR A 96 23.13 -4.13 8.90
N HIS A 97 22.74 -4.11 10.17
CA HIS A 97 23.30 -3.21 11.16
C HIS A 97 24.83 -3.41 11.13
N MET A 98 25.55 -2.57 10.39
CA MET A 98 27.00 -2.50 10.47
C MET A 98 27.27 -1.85 11.82
N ASP A 99 27.73 -2.64 12.77
CA ASP A 99 28.17 -2.16 14.07
C ASP A 99 29.28 -1.15 13.84
N THR A 100 28.92 0.13 13.91
CA THR A 100 29.83 1.24 13.67
C THR A 100 30.38 1.67 15.02
N SER A 101 31.22 0.83 15.62
CA SER A 101 32.01 1.21 16.78
C SER A 101 33.43 0.65 16.70
N SER A 102 34.11 0.98 15.60
CA SER A 102 35.56 1.19 15.69
C SER A 102 35.77 2.65 16.07
N THR A 103 36.31 2.95 17.26
CA THR A 103 37.33 3.99 17.53
C THR A 103 37.54 4.19 19.04
N THR A 104 38.72 3.76 19.51
CA THR A 104 39.56 4.34 20.59
C THR A 104 39.21 4.08 22.06
N CYS A 105 39.94 3.16 22.70
CA CYS A 105 41.15 3.46 23.49
C CYS A 105 41.94 2.16 23.77
#